data_AF-A0A6P8B505-F1
#
_entry.id   AF-A0A6P8B505-F1
#
_cell.length_a   1.000
_cell.length_b   1.000
_cell.length_c   1.000
_cell.angle_alpha   90.00
_cell.angle_beta   90.00
_cell.angle_gamma   90.00
#
_symmetry.space_group_name_H-M   'P 1'
#
loop_
_entity.id
_entity.type
_entity.pdbx_description
1 polymer ?
#
loop_
_entity_poly.entity_id
_entity_poly.type
_entity_poly.pdbx_seq_one_letter_code
_entity_poly.pdbx_strand_id
1 'polypeptide(L)'
;MLNTVPITTSAILVFLIHTITATTTTPALVYRGDTRSPETIEQSGGFHSRAASLGLAEDYSVTPVEHVKISSSDRRYLHDPWISTGKSRKSTYFFISVRQEGRTAWVYHIRTEGICFCDLLEEHRRAGVPYTMSHEQEYVAASWIPWDNVVGWDVVEPDGKRVYVPKNSIPKQLDEID
;
A
#
# COMPACT_ATOMS: atom_id res chain seq x y z
N MET A 1 43.08 61.09 -30.98
CA MET A 1 42.92 60.12 -29.88
C MET A 1 41.50 59.59 -29.96
N LEU A 2 41.33 58.31 -30.28
CA LEU A 2 40.03 57.65 -30.45
C LEU A 2 39.58 57.07 -29.10
N ASN A 3 38.44 57.52 -28.58
CA ASN A 3 37.82 56.98 -27.37
C ASN A 3 37.00 55.73 -27.74
N THR A 4 37.40 54.59 -27.19
CA THR A 4 36.66 53.33 -27.27
C THR A 4 35.74 53.17 -26.07
N VAL A 5 34.50 52.74 -26.32
CA VAL A 5 33.48 52.41 -25.32
C VAL A 5 33.62 50.93 -24.94
N PRO A 6 33.58 50.52 -23.66
CA PRO A 6 33.46 49.12 -23.31
C PRO A 6 31.98 48.72 -23.27
N ILE A 7 31.59 47.78 -24.14
CA ILE A 7 30.34 47.03 -24.00
C ILE A 7 30.67 45.82 -23.12
N THR A 8 30.15 45.80 -21.89
CA THR A 8 30.26 44.65 -21.00
C THR A 8 29.20 43.61 -21.38
N THR A 9 29.66 42.49 -21.95
CA THR A 9 28.83 41.32 -22.24
C THR A 9 28.38 40.67 -20.92
N SER A 10 27.11 40.83 -20.58
CA SER A 10 26.46 40.03 -19.52
C SER A 10 26.18 38.64 -20.07
N ALA A 11 26.94 37.64 -19.62
CA ALA A 11 26.64 36.24 -19.90
C ALA A 11 25.46 35.79 -19.03
N ILE A 12 24.28 35.61 -19.64
CA ILE A 12 23.13 34.98 -18.98
C ILE A 12 23.41 33.46 -18.94
N LEU A 13 23.78 32.98 -17.76
CA LEU A 13 23.91 31.54 -17.49
C LEU A 13 22.52 30.96 -17.25
N VAL A 14 21.93 30.35 -18.29
CA VAL A 14 20.68 29.60 -18.17
C VAL A 14 21.00 28.24 -17.54
N PHE A 15 20.75 28.10 -16.24
CA PHE A 15 20.73 26.79 -15.57
C PHE A 15 19.48 26.04 -16.04
N LEU A 16 19.66 25.16 -17.03
CA LEU A 16 18.63 24.21 -17.46
C LEU A 16 18.53 23.10 -16.41
N ILE A 17 17.67 23.31 -15.41
CA ILE A 17 17.35 22.29 -14.40
C ILE A 17 16.51 21.21 -15.09
N HIS A 18 17.15 20.13 -15.54
CA HIS A 18 16.44 18.92 -15.94
C HIS A 18 15.83 18.28 -14.70
N THR A 19 14.55 18.51 -14.46
CA THR A 19 13.79 17.75 -13.47
C THR A 19 13.62 16.32 -14.00
N ILE A 20 14.50 15.41 -13.56
CA ILE A 20 14.31 13.98 -13.72
C ILE A 20 13.11 13.61 -12.85
N THR A 21 11.92 13.56 -13.44
CA THR A 21 10.74 12.98 -12.77
C THR A 21 10.94 11.48 -12.73
N ALA A 22 11.45 10.96 -11.62
CA ALA A 22 11.41 9.53 -11.34
C ALA A 22 9.93 9.14 -11.23
N THR A 23 9.38 8.55 -12.29
CA THR A 23 8.06 7.93 -12.24
C THR A 23 8.18 6.69 -11.36
N THR A 24 7.68 6.77 -10.12
CA THR A 24 7.55 5.61 -9.25
C THR A 24 6.53 4.66 -9.86
N THR A 25 7.01 3.66 -10.59
CA THR A 25 6.17 2.57 -11.08
C THR A 25 5.70 1.73 -9.90
N THR A 26 4.39 1.58 -9.76
CA THR A 26 3.76 0.64 -8.83
C THR A 26 4.40 -0.74 -8.99
N PRO A 27 4.86 -1.37 -7.90
CA PRO A 27 5.46 -2.69 -8.00
C PRO A 27 4.43 -3.70 -8.51
N ALA A 28 4.85 -4.70 -9.30
CA ALA A 28 3.94 -5.73 -9.81
C ALA A 28 3.25 -6.55 -8.71
N LEU A 29 3.87 -6.60 -7.53
CA LEU A 29 3.37 -7.31 -6.35
C LEU A 29 3.51 -6.43 -5.11
N VAL A 30 2.47 -6.43 -4.27
CA VAL A 30 2.47 -5.84 -2.92
C VAL A 30 2.04 -6.89 -1.89
N TYR A 31 2.28 -6.60 -0.61
CA TYR A 31 2.06 -7.52 0.49
C TYR A 31 1.11 -6.91 1.53
N ARG A 32 0.20 -7.71 2.07
CA ARG A 32 -0.69 -7.28 3.15
C ARG A 32 -0.69 -8.30 4.29
N GLY A 33 -0.33 -7.85 5.49
CA GLY A 33 -0.49 -8.62 6.71
C GLY A 33 -1.92 -8.51 7.22
N ASP A 34 -2.58 -9.63 7.50
CA ASP A 34 -3.95 -9.65 8.01
C ASP A 34 -4.15 -10.87 8.94
N THR A 35 -5.03 -10.74 9.93
CA THR A 35 -5.39 -11.82 10.88
C THR A 35 -6.63 -12.59 10.45
N ARG A 36 -7.23 -12.23 9.32
CA ARG A 36 -8.30 -13.01 8.68
C ARG A 36 -7.69 -14.08 7.78
N SER A 37 -8.31 -15.26 7.79
CA SER A 37 -7.87 -16.40 6.99
C SER A 37 -8.15 -16.20 5.49
N PRO A 38 -7.46 -16.94 4.61
CA PRO A 38 -7.70 -16.88 3.16
C PRO A 38 -9.16 -17.13 2.80
N GLU A 39 -9.79 -18.10 3.47
CA GLU A 39 -11.21 -18.41 3.33
C GLU A 39 -12.09 -17.21 3.68
N THR A 40 -11.82 -16.52 4.79
CA THR A 40 -12.59 -15.30 5.17
C THR A 40 -12.43 -14.18 4.14
N ILE A 41 -11.21 -13.97 3.62
CA ILE A 41 -10.95 -12.96 2.60
C ILE A 41 -11.63 -13.34 1.27
N GLU A 42 -11.57 -14.61 0.87
CA GLU A 42 -12.25 -15.15 -0.31
C GLU A 42 -13.77 -15.00 -0.24
N GLN A 43 -14.38 -15.39 0.88
CA GLN A 43 -15.82 -15.23 1.13
C GLN A 43 -16.26 -13.76 1.07
N SER A 44 -15.36 -12.83 1.42
CA SER A 44 -15.59 -11.39 1.30
C SER A 44 -15.38 -10.87 -0.13
N GLY A 45 -14.95 -11.70 -1.08
CA GLY A 45 -14.57 -11.28 -2.44
C GLY A 45 -13.26 -10.48 -2.50
N GLY A 46 -12.45 -10.49 -1.44
CA GLY A 46 -11.18 -9.77 -1.36
C GLY A 46 -11.06 -8.90 -0.11
N PHE A 47 -10.16 -7.90 -0.17
CA PHE A 47 -10.00 -6.93 0.91
C PHE A 47 -10.89 -5.73 0.68
N HIS A 48 -11.57 -5.31 1.72
CA HIS A 48 -12.37 -4.10 1.76
C HIS A 48 -11.71 -3.06 2.66
N SER A 49 -11.94 -1.78 2.36
CA SER A 49 -11.64 -0.66 3.25
C SER A 49 -12.32 -0.86 4.60
N ARG A 50 -11.89 -0.13 5.63
CA ARG A 50 -12.55 -0.23 6.93
C ARG A 50 -14.04 0.11 6.81
N ALA A 51 -14.36 1.21 6.14
CA ALA A 51 -15.73 1.66 5.97
C ALA A 51 -16.59 0.59 5.30
N ALA A 52 -16.15 0.06 4.17
CA ALA A 52 -16.86 -0.99 3.43
C ALA A 52 -17.03 -2.26 4.27
N SER A 53 -16.00 -2.68 5.02
CA SER A 53 -16.09 -3.85 5.91
C SER A 53 -17.08 -3.69 7.07
N LEU A 54 -17.41 -2.46 7.43
CA LEU A 54 -18.39 -2.12 8.47
C LEU A 54 -19.78 -1.80 7.90
N GLY A 55 -19.96 -1.85 6.57
CA GLY A 55 -21.18 -1.41 5.91
C GLY A 55 -21.44 0.11 6.02
N LEU A 56 -20.37 0.89 6.21
CA LEU A 56 -20.42 2.34 6.30
C LEU A 56 -20.08 2.98 4.95
N ALA A 57 -20.60 4.18 4.72
CA ALA A 57 -20.19 4.99 3.57
C ALA A 57 -18.71 5.38 3.71
N GLU A 58 -17.97 5.31 2.60
CA GLU A 58 -16.57 5.74 2.52
C GLU A 58 -16.44 7.26 2.48
N ASP A 59 -15.50 7.82 3.26
CA ASP A 59 -15.17 9.25 3.27
C ASP A 59 -13.87 9.52 2.51
N TYR A 60 -14.00 9.79 1.22
CA TYR A 60 -12.89 10.14 0.33
C TYR A 60 -12.31 11.55 0.57
N SER A 61 -12.82 12.31 1.54
CA SER A 61 -12.12 13.51 2.02
C SER A 61 -10.89 13.14 2.86
N VAL A 62 -10.82 11.90 3.39
CA VAL A 62 -9.61 11.36 4.01
C VAL A 62 -8.61 11.07 2.90
N THR A 63 -7.55 11.87 2.81
CA THR A 63 -6.47 11.68 1.85
C THR A 63 -5.57 10.48 2.21
N PRO A 64 -4.77 9.95 1.26
CA PRO A 64 -3.76 8.92 1.58
C PRO A 64 -2.76 9.36 2.67
N VAL A 65 -2.48 10.66 2.77
CA VAL A 65 -1.61 11.24 3.83
C VAL A 65 -2.31 11.25 5.18
N GLU A 66 -3.61 11.54 5.23
CA GLU A 66 -4.40 11.53 6.46
C GLU A 66 -4.69 10.11 6.97
N HIS A 67 -4.84 9.12 6.08
CA HIS A 67 -5.01 7.70 6.41
C HIS A 67 -4.03 7.22 7.51
N VAL A 68 -2.75 7.60 7.37
CA VAL A 68 -1.68 7.18 8.29
C VAL A 68 -1.81 7.85 9.67
N LYS A 69 -2.47 9.01 9.75
CA LYS A 69 -2.45 9.89 10.93
C LYS A 69 -3.77 9.97 11.65
N ILE A 70 -4.84 9.48 11.04
CA ILE A 70 -6.18 9.61 11.59
C ILE A 70 -6.33 8.80 12.88
N SER A 71 -6.67 9.49 13.96
CA SER A 71 -6.89 8.89 15.28
C SER A 71 -8.17 8.06 15.30
N SER A 72 -8.20 6.99 16.08
CA SER A 72 -9.44 6.21 16.33
C SER A 72 -10.56 7.02 16.98
N SER A 73 -10.25 8.18 17.57
CA SER A 73 -11.24 9.13 18.10
C SER A 73 -11.81 10.10 17.06
N ASP A 74 -11.19 10.22 15.86
CA ASP A 74 -11.74 11.03 14.77
C ASP A 74 -12.93 10.28 14.16
N ARG A 75 -14.06 10.97 13.99
CA ARG A 75 -15.27 10.38 13.38
C ARG A 75 -15.02 9.79 12.00
N ARG A 76 -14.06 10.31 11.23
CA ARG A 76 -13.73 9.83 9.89
C ARG A 76 -12.96 8.50 9.91
N TYR A 77 -12.42 8.07 11.06
CA TYR A 77 -11.58 6.86 11.19
C TYR A 77 -12.30 5.58 10.77
N LEU A 78 -13.59 5.47 11.08
CA LEU A 78 -14.42 4.33 10.68
C LEU A 78 -14.83 4.41 9.21
N HIS A 79 -14.75 5.59 8.60
CA HIS A 79 -15.10 5.87 7.22
C HIS A 79 -13.88 5.91 6.29
N ASP A 80 -12.69 5.54 6.80
CA ASP A 80 -11.44 5.52 6.06
C ASP A 80 -11.52 4.57 4.84
N PRO A 81 -11.33 5.08 3.60
CA PRO A 81 -11.50 4.32 2.38
C PRO A 81 -10.25 3.54 1.96
N TRP A 82 -9.12 3.65 2.68
CA TRP A 82 -7.84 3.13 2.21
C TRP A 82 -7.50 1.76 2.78
N ILE A 83 -6.98 0.89 1.89
CA ILE A 83 -6.45 -0.43 2.22
C ILE A 83 -4.93 -0.37 2.14
N SER A 84 -4.28 -0.46 3.30
CA SER A 84 -2.82 -0.49 3.43
C SER A 84 -2.20 -1.79 2.89
N THR A 85 -1.13 -1.64 2.10
CA THR A 85 -0.24 -2.70 1.63
C THR A 85 1.21 -2.22 1.66
N GLY A 86 2.19 -3.12 1.69
CA GLY A 86 3.61 -2.77 1.65
C GLY A 86 4.33 -3.40 0.46
N LYS A 87 5.35 -2.71 -0.06
CA LYS A 87 6.27 -3.28 -1.06
C LYS A 87 7.21 -4.34 -0.48
N SER A 88 7.48 -4.27 0.82
CA SER A 88 8.45 -5.13 1.50
C SER A 88 7.75 -6.24 2.28
N ARG A 89 7.82 -7.47 1.76
CA ARG A 89 7.40 -8.69 2.49
C ARG A 89 8.01 -8.76 3.89
N LYS A 90 9.28 -8.36 4.03
CA LYS A 90 10.00 -8.33 5.32
C LYS A 90 9.37 -7.35 6.30
N SER A 91 9.04 -6.14 5.86
CA SER A 91 8.40 -5.12 6.70
C SER A 91 6.98 -5.56 7.09
N THR A 92 6.24 -6.18 6.17
CA THR A 92 4.92 -6.74 6.45
C THR A 92 4.96 -7.84 7.50
N TYR A 93 5.99 -8.69 7.51
CA TYR A 93 6.18 -9.69 8.57
C TYR A 93 6.38 -9.06 9.95
N PHE A 94 7.16 -7.99 10.04
CA PHE A 94 7.33 -7.28 11.31
C PHE A 94 5.99 -6.74 11.81
N PHE A 95 5.24 -6.07 10.94
CA PHE A 95 3.94 -5.50 11.27
C PHE A 95 2.91 -6.54 11.71
N ILE A 96 2.82 -7.68 11.03
CA ILE A 96 1.84 -8.71 11.42
C ILE A 96 2.26 -9.42 12.71
N SER A 97 3.56 -9.60 12.96
CA SER A 97 4.05 -10.27 14.17
C SER A 97 3.66 -9.56 15.47
N VAL A 98 3.50 -8.23 15.44
CA VAL A 98 3.05 -7.45 16.61
C VAL A 98 1.52 -7.41 16.75
N ARG A 99 0.77 -7.85 15.73
CA ARG A 99 -0.71 -7.86 15.68
C ARG A 99 -1.33 -9.25 15.76
N GLN A 100 -0.53 -10.31 15.58
CA GLN A 100 -1.03 -11.68 15.55
C GLN A 100 -1.51 -12.18 16.92
N GLU A 101 -1.15 -11.51 18.02
CA GLU A 101 -1.65 -11.81 19.40
C GLU A 101 -1.54 -13.31 19.78
N GLY A 102 -0.45 -13.97 19.38
CA GLY A 102 -0.23 -15.39 19.64
C GLY A 102 -1.10 -16.34 18.81
N ARG A 103 -1.78 -15.84 17.77
CA ARG A 103 -2.56 -16.61 16.80
C ARG A 103 -1.84 -16.68 15.45
N THR A 104 -2.26 -17.62 14.61
CA THR A 104 -1.86 -17.67 13.21
C THR A 104 -2.34 -16.41 12.49
N ALA A 105 -1.51 -15.86 11.62
CA ALA A 105 -1.82 -14.73 10.76
C ALA A 105 -1.33 -15.00 9.32
N TRP A 106 -1.65 -14.09 8.40
CA TRP A 106 -1.35 -14.27 6.99
C TRP A 106 -0.66 -13.05 6.39
N VAL A 107 0.31 -13.28 5.52
CA VAL A 107 0.85 -12.24 4.63
C VAL A 107 0.46 -12.57 3.21
N TYR A 108 -0.51 -11.83 2.68
CA TYR A 108 -1.05 -12.02 1.34
C TYR A 108 -0.16 -11.38 0.28
N HIS A 109 -0.02 -12.06 -0.85
CA HIS A 109 0.72 -11.60 -2.03
C HIS A 109 -0.30 -11.15 -3.06
N ILE A 110 -0.25 -9.87 -3.45
CA ILE A 110 -1.30 -9.21 -4.22
C ILE A 110 -0.69 -8.65 -5.51
N ARG A 111 -1.18 -9.08 -6.67
CA ARG A 111 -0.87 -8.47 -7.96
C ARG A 111 -1.51 -7.09 -8.03
N THR A 112 -0.76 -6.11 -8.49
CA THR A 112 -1.24 -4.73 -8.61
C THR A 112 -1.92 -4.41 -9.93
N GLU A 113 -1.81 -5.31 -10.93
CA GLU A 113 -2.45 -5.14 -12.23
C GLU A 113 -3.96 -4.92 -12.09
N GLY A 114 -4.48 -3.91 -12.80
CA GLY A 114 -5.89 -3.54 -12.78
C GLY A 114 -6.35 -2.78 -11.53
N ILE A 115 -5.46 -2.49 -10.57
CA ILE A 115 -5.77 -1.73 -9.35
C ILE A 115 -4.97 -0.44 -9.32
N CYS A 116 -5.63 0.66 -8.97
CA CYS A 116 -4.94 1.93 -8.72
C CYS A 116 -4.38 1.95 -7.30
N PHE A 117 -3.05 2.01 -7.19
CA PHE A 117 -2.35 2.18 -5.91
C PHE A 117 -1.68 3.55 -5.83
N CYS A 118 -1.79 4.20 -4.68
CA CYS A 118 -1.04 5.40 -4.35
C CYS A 118 0.23 5.03 -3.56
N ASP A 119 1.39 5.53 -3.99
CA ASP A 119 2.64 5.44 -3.23
C ASP A 119 2.64 6.48 -2.11
N LEU A 120 2.57 6.06 -0.85
CA LEU A 120 2.43 7.02 0.25
C LEU A 120 3.65 7.92 0.44
N LEU A 121 4.84 7.46 0.09
CA LEU A 121 6.03 8.31 0.16
C LEU A 121 5.90 9.49 -0.81
N GLU A 122 5.41 9.21 -2.02
CA GLU A 122 5.20 10.21 -3.05
C GLU A 122 4.02 11.15 -2.70
N GLU A 123 2.93 10.63 -2.15
CA GLU A 123 1.80 11.45 -1.66
C GLU A 123 2.24 12.43 -0.55
N HIS A 124 3.05 11.97 0.40
CA HIS A 124 3.64 12.83 1.42
C HIS A 124 4.58 13.88 0.83
N ARG A 125 5.41 13.49 -0.15
CA ARG A 125 6.30 14.42 -0.86
C ARG A 125 5.50 15.52 -1.58
N ARG A 126 4.41 15.16 -2.26
CA ARG A 126 3.51 16.10 -2.95
C ARG A 126 2.82 17.04 -1.99
N ALA A 127 2.39 16.54 -0.83
CA ALA A 127 1.77 17.34 0.22
C ALA A 127 2.78 18.25 0.96
N GLY A 128 4.08 18.07 0.77
CA GLY A 128 5.12 18.80 1.52
C GLY A 128 5.15 18.42 3.00
N VAL A 129 4.71 17.21 3.35
CA VAL A 129 4.58 16.74 4.74
C VAL A 129 5.58 15.60 4.99
N PRO A 130 6.36 15.62 6.09
CA PRO A 130 7.26 14.52 6.42
C PRO A 130 6.52 13.19 6.58
N TYR A 131 7.06 12.12 5.99
CA TYR A 131 6.58 10.75 6.18
C TYR A 131 7.48 9.99 7.16
N THR A 132 7.00 9.76 8.37
CA THR A 132 7.76 9.08 9.44
C THR A 132 7.80 7.57 9.31
N MET A 133 6.93 6.99 8.47
CA MET A 133 6.78 5.54 8.27
C MET A 133 7.33 5.06 6.91
N SER A 134 8.25 5.81 6.30
CA SER A 134 8.80 5.51 4.96
C SER A 134 9.45 4.13 4.81
N HIS A 135 9.90 3.53 5.91
CA HIS A 135 10.46 2.17 5.95
C HIS A 135 9.41 1.06 5.73
N GLU A 136 8.11 1.36 5.88
CA GLU A 136 7.02 0.44 5.55
C GLU A 136 6.81 0.31 4.04
N GLN A 137 7.29 1.30 3.25
CA GLN A 137 7.18 1.33 1.80
C GLN A 137 5.73 1.08 1.35
N GLU A 138 4.82 1.84 1.96
CA GLU A 138 3.39 1.63 1.89
C GLU A 138 2.80 2.09 0.55
N TYR A 139 1.94 1.24 0.00
CA TYR A 139 1.04 1.55 -1.11
C TYR A 139 -0.40 1.34 -0.64
N VAL A 140 -1.29 2.29 -0.90
CA VAL A 140 -2.70 2.18 -0.54
C VAL A 140 -3.58 2.03 -1.78
N ALA A 141 -4.56 1.13 -1.70
CA ALA A 141 -5.65 1.05 -2.66
C ALA A 141 -6.94 1.61 -2.03
N ALA A 142 -7.78 2.23 -2.84
CA ALA A 142 -9.09 2.70 -2.40
C ALA A 142 -10.12 1.56 -2.44
N SER A 143 -11.01 1.53 -1.44
CA SER A 143 -12.22 0.72 -1.35
C SER A 143 -12.06 -0.79 -1.33
N TRP A 144 -11.52 -1.38 -2.40
CA TRP A 144 -11.56 -2.81 -2.62
C TRP A 144 -10.33 -3.30 -3.38
N ILE A 145 -9.75 -4.41 -2.90
CA ILE A 145 -8.76 -5.22 -3.61
C ILE A 145 -9.43 -6.57 -3.89
N PRO A 146 -9.70 -6.93 -5.17
CA PRO A 146 -10.36 -8.18 -5.52
C PRO A 146 -9.59 -9.41 -5.07
N TRP A 147 -10.31 -10.47 -4.71
CA TRP A 147 -9.70 -11.77 -4.40
C TRP A 147 -8.86 -12.32 -5.56
N ASP A 148 -9.22 -12.03 -6.81
CA ASP A 148 -8.49 -12.46 -8.01
C ASP A 148 -7.09 -11.85 -8.12
N ASN A 149 -6.84 -10.75 -7.42
CA ASN A 149 -5.52 -10.15 -7.32
C ASN A 149 -4.64 -10.86 -6.27
N VAL A 150 -5.21 -11.62 -5.34
CA VAL A 150 -4.44 -12.45 -4.41
C VAL A 150 -3.89 -13.67 -5.14
N VAL A 151 -2.58 -13.90 -5.08
CA VAL A 151 -1.90 -15.02 -5.77
C VAL A 151 -1.43 -16.14 -4.83
N GLY A 152 -1.43 -15.85 -3.54
CA GLY A 152 -1.01 -16.75 -2.49
C GLY A 152 -0.78 -15.97 -1.19
N TRP A 153 -0.34 -16.66 -0.17
CA TRP A 153 -0.06 -16.07 1.13
C TRP A 153 0.98 -16.88 1.89
N ASP A 154 1.64 -16.22 2.82
CA ASP A 154 2.40 -16.88 3.87
C ASP A 154 1.50 -17.11 5.07
N VAL A 155 1.41 -18.36 5.54
CA VAL A 155 0.92 -18.68 6.87
C VAL A 155 2.02 -18.31 7.85
N VAL A 156 1.72 -17.44 8.81
CA VAL A 156 2.64 -16.98 9.85
C VAL A 156 2.15 -17.51 11.18
N GLU A 157 2.90 -18.45 11.75
CA GLU A 157 2.55 -19.08 13.02
C GLU A 157 3.02 -18.24 14.23
N PRO A 158 2.45 -18.47 15.43
CA PRO A 158 2.84 -17.77 16.65
C PRO A 158 4.34 -17.88 17.00
N ASP A 159 4.97 -19.00 16.64
CA ASP A 159 6.40 -19.27 16.83
C ASP A 159 7.31 -18.58 15.78
N GLY A 160 6.71 -17.84 14.85
CA GLY A 160 7.40 -17.13 13.78
C GLY A 160 7.71 -17.99 12.55
N LYS A 161 7.33 -19.28 12.54
CA LYS A 161 7.42 -20.13 11.35
C LYS A 161 6.53 -19.56 10.24
N ARG A 162 7.04 -19.63 9.01
CA ARG A 162 6.38 -19.08 7.82
C ARG A 162 6.35 -20.10 6.70
N VAL A 163 5.18 -20.36 6.15
CA VAL A 163 5.00 -21.29 5.03
C VAL A 163 4.20 -20.60 3.93
N TYR A 164 4.79 -20.51 2.74
CA TYR A 164 4.08 -20.00 1.57
C TYR A 164 3.09 -21.03 1.03
N VAL A 165 1.88 -20.59 0.72
CA VAL A 165 0.80 -21.36 0.10
C VAL A 165 0.33 -20.60 -1.14
N PRO A 166 0.53 -21.13 -2.36
CA PRO A 166 -0.06 -20.55 -3.54
C PRO A 166 -1.59 -20.70 -3.53
N LYS A 167 -2.32 -19.67 -4.02
CA LYS A 167 -3.80 -19.68 -4.02
C LYS A 167 -4.37 -20.93 -4.69
N ASN A 168 -3.76 -21.37 -5.78
CA ASN A 168 -4.23 -22.51 -6.58
C ASN A 168 -3.75 -23.89 -6.07
N SER A 169 -3.08 -23.97 -4.91
CA SER A 169 -2.67 -25.26 -4.32
C SER A 169 -3.59 -25.79 -3.23
N ILE A 170 -4.61 -25.04 -2.82
CA ILE A 170 -5.69 -25.63 -2.01
C ILE A 170 -6.44 -26.59 -2.94
N PRO A 171 -6.50 -27.91 -2.66
CA PRO A 171 -7.37 -28.80 -3.41
C PRO A 171 -8.79 -28.23 -3.27
N LYS A 172 -9.49 -28.04 -4.38
CA LYS A 172 -10.96 -27.96 -4.33
C LYS A 172 -11.40 -29.17 -3.51
N GLN A 173 -11.92 -28.94 -2.31
CA GLN A 173 -12.48 -30.04 -1.54
C GLN A 173 -13.56 -30.67 -2.42
N LEU A 174 -13.47 -32.00 -2.51
CA LEU A 174 -14.31 -32.89 -3.29
C LEU A 174 -15.76 -32.41 -3.23
N ASP A 175 -16.36 -32.20 -4.40
CA ASP A 175 -17.81 -32.23 -4.54
C ASP A 175 -18.25 -33.57 -3.93
N GLU A 176 -18.80 -33.53 -2.72
CA GLU A 176 -19.38 -34.70 -2.08
C GLU A 176 -20.47 -35.23 -3.00
N ILE A 177 -20.27 -36.49 -3.38
CA ILE A 177 -21.26 -37.34 -3.98
C ILE A 177 -22.32 -37.56 -2.91
N ASP A 178 -23.54 -37.08 -3.15
CA ASP A 178 -24.81 -37.81 -2.96
C ASP A 178 -25.94 -37.13 -3.75
#